data_AF-A0A948G1Z5-F1
#
_entry.id   AF-A0A948G1Z5-F1
#
_cell.length_a   1.000
_cell.length_b   1.000
_cell.length_c   1.000
_cell.angle_alpha   90.00
_cell.angle_beta   90.00
_cell.angle_gamma   90.00
#
_symmetry.space_group_name_H-M   'P 1'
#
loop_
_entity.id
_entity.type
_entity.pdbx_description
1 polymer ?
#
loop_
_entity_poly.entity_id
_entity_poly.type
_entity_poly.pdbx_seq_one_letter_code
_entity_poly.pdbx_strand_id
1 'polypeptide(L)' 'MENNNKTIHVEVVYALPERQRIVALEVPEGCTVRAAAMQSGLDKQFPDLDLATADLGIFGKVVSAPDAQALKSGERVE' A
#
# COMPACT_ATOMS: atom_id res chain seq x y z
N MET A 1 -3.13 19.04 -23.97
CA MET A 1 -1.99 18.69 -23.10
C MET A 1 -2.31 17.32 -22.55
N GLU A 2 -1.67 16.27 -23.06
CA GLU A 2 -1.81 14.93 -22.47
C GLU A 2 -1.11 14.94 -21.12
N ASN A 3 -1.87 14.79 -20.05
CA ASN A 3 -1.32 14.51 -18.74
C ASN A 3 -0.77 13.08 -18.82
N ASN A 4 0.53 12.94 -19.07
CA ASN A 4 1.20 11.65 -19.11
C ASN A 4 1.31 11.12 -17.68
N ASN A 5 0.20 10.63 -17.14
CA ASN A 5 0.08 10.18 -15.76
C ASN A 5 0.71 8.78 -15.67
N LYS A 6 2.03 8.74 -15.54
CA LYS A 6 2.79 7.50 -15.45
C LYS A 6 2.34 6.70 -14.22
N THR A 7 2.11 5.41 -14.42
CA THR A 7 1.73 4.47 -13.36
C THR A 7 2.93 3.61 -12.95
N ILE A 8 2.85 3.05 -11.75
CA ILE A 8 3.80 2.10 -11.18
C ILE A 8 3.05 0.89 -10.65
N HIS A 9 3.68 -0.29 -10.72
CA HIS A 9 3.14 -1.51 -10.11
C HIS A 9 3.68 -1.65 -8.69
N VAL A 10 2.78 -1.90 -7.74
CA VAL A 10 3.11 -2.11 -6.32
C VAL A 10 2.29 -3.28 -5.78
N GLU A 11 2.68 -3.78 -4.61
CA GLU A 11 1.89 -4.76 -3.87
C GLU A 11 1.50 -4.21 -2.49
N VAL A 12 0.36 -4.64 -1.97
CA VAL A 12 -0.01 -4.43 -0.58
C VAL A 12 -0.31 -5.79 0.03
N VAL A 13 0.36 -6.12 1.12
CA VAL A 13 0.16 -7.37 1.85
C VAL A 13 -0.38 -7.09 3.25
N TYR A 14 -1.24 -7.98 3.72
CA TYR A 14 -1.54 -8.10 5.14
C TYR A 14 -1.52 -9.59 5.51
N ALA A 15 -0.78 -9.93 6.55
CA ALA A 15 -0.54 -11.31 6.95
C ALA A 15 -0.76 -11.50 8.45
N LEU A 16 -1.73 -12.34 8.78
CA LEU A 16 -1.96 -12.94 10.09
C LEU A 16 -1.46 -14.39 10.04
N PRO A 17 -1.14 -15.02 11.20
CA PRO A 17 -0.68 -16.42 11.23
C PRO A 17 -1.57 -17.39 10.46
N GLU A 18 -2.89 -17.19 10.53
CA GLU A 18 -3.89 -18.07 9.91
C GLU A 18 -4.37 -17.59 8.53
N ARG A 19 -4.04 -16.35 8.13
CA ARG A 19 -4.59 -15.76 6.91
C ARG A 19 -3.70 -14.66 6.37
N GLN A 20 -3.34 -14.76 5.10
CA GLN A 20 -2.60 -13.74 4.38
C GLN A 20 -3.31 -13.33 3.09
N ARG A 21 -3.09 -12.08 2.66
CA ARG A 21 -3.57 -11.58 1.38
C ARG A 21 -2.57 -10.61 0.80
N ILE A 22 -2.24 -10.80 -0.49
CA ILE A 22 -1.47 -9.85 -1.30
C ILE A 22 -2.38 -9.28 -2.39
N VAL A 23 -2.38 -7.96 -2.55
CA VAL A 23 -3.11 -7.24 -3.60
C VAL A 23 -2.09 -6.52 -4.47
N ALA A 24 -1.99 -6.91 -5.74
CA ALA A 24 -1.22 -6.17 -6.72
C ALA A 24 -2.04 -4.97 -7.21
N LEU A 25 -1.41 -3.80 -7.27
CA LEU A 25 -2.04 -2.55 -7.70
C LEU A 25 -1.20 -1.90 -8.80
N GLU A 26 -1.90 -1.20 -9.69
CA GLU A 26 -1.30 -0.21 -10.57
C GLU A 26 -1.78 1.16 -10.08
N VAL A 27 -0.84 1.99 -9.64
CA VAL A 27 -1.12 3.29 -9.02
C VAL A 27 -0.35 4.40 -9.73
N PRO A 28 -0.78 5.67 -9.66
CA PRO A 28 0.00 6.77 -10.20
C PRO A 28 1.39 6.85 -9.55
N GLU A 29 2.40 7.23 -10.33
CA GLU A 29 3.71 7.58 -9.80
C GLU A 29 3.56 8.70 -8.76
N GLY A 30 4.18 8.53 -7.59
CA GLY A 30 3.98 9.43 -6.45
C GLY A 30 2.85 9.02 -5.50
N CYS A 31 2.11 7.93 -5.78
CA CYS A 31 1.18 7.36 -4.80
C CYS A 31 1.89 7.06 -3.48
N THR A 32 1.26 7.44 -2.37
CA THR A 32 1.86 7.30 -1.04
C THR A 32 1.61 5.90 -0.47
N VAL A 33 2.40 5.51 0.54
CA VAL A 33 2.25 4.23 1.24
C VAL A 33 0.83 4.06 1.79
N ARG A 34 0.30 5.09 2.48
CA ARG A 34 -1.09 5.07 3.00
C ARG A 34 -2.11 4.97 1.87
N ALA A 35 -1.95 5.74 0.81
CA ALA A 35 -2.90 5.76 -0.29
C ALA A 35 -2.97 4.42 -1.03
N ALA A 36 -1.84 3.72 -1.20
CA ALA A 36 -1.83 2.38 -1.78
C ALA A 36 -2.50 1.37 -0.84
N ALA A 37 -2.20 1.43 0.47
CA ALA A 37 -2.86 0.57 1.45
C ALA A 37 -4.39 0.73 1.41
N MET A 38 -4.91 1.96 1.44
CA MET A 38 -6.34 2.23 1.34
C MET A 38 -6.94 1.72 0.01
N GLN A 39 -6.22 1.86 -1.11
CA GLN A 39 -6.67 1.37 -2.43
C GLN A 39 -6.72 -0.16 -2.51
N SER A 40 -5.95 -0.89 -1.69
CA SER A 40 -5.98 -2.36 -1.66
C SER A 40 -7.32 -2.94 -1.21
N GLY A 41 -8.11 -2.19 -0.44
CA GLY A 41 -9.37 -2.65 0.14
C GLY A 41 -9.19 -3.84 1.10
N LEU A 42 -8.03 -3.97 1.74
CA LEU A 42 -7.78 -5.03 2.71
C LEU A 42 -8.62 -4.88 3.98
N ASP A 43 -8.90 -3.65 4.42
CA ASP A 43 -9.86 -3.33 5.49
C ASP A 43 -11.24 -3.98 5.28
N LYS A 44 -11.71 -4.08 4.03
CA LYS A 44 -12.98 -4.75 3.69
C LYS A 44 -12.91 -6.28 3.79
N GLN A 45 -11.71 -6.86 3.74
CA GLN A 45 -11.48 -8.31 3.80
C GLN A 45 -11.08 -8.79 5.20
N PHE A 46 -10.58 -7.86 6.03
CA PHE A 46 -10.10 -8.06 7.39
C PHE A 46 -10.82 -7.05 8.30
N PRO A 47 -11.96 -7.43 8.92
CA PRO A 47 -12.80 -6.49 9.68
C PRO A 47 -12.10 -5.77 10.84
N ASP A 48 -11.04 -6.37 11.38
CA ASP A 48 -10.26 -5.82 12.50
C ASP A 48 -9.09 -4.92 12.04
N LEU A 49 -8.88 -4.77 10.73
CA LEU A 49 -7.80 -3.96 10.17
C LEU A 49 -8.28 -2.52 9.90
N ASP A 50 -7.77 -1.57 10.68
CA ASP A 50 -7.92 -0.14 10.40
C ASP A 50 -6.69 0.42 9.66
N LEU A 51 -6.79 0.49 8.33
CA LEU A 51 -5.74 1.01 7.47
C LEU A 51 -5.53 2.53 7.63
N ALA A 52 -6.42 3.28 8.28
CA ALA A 52 -6.20 4.71 8.50
C ALA A 52 -5.15 4.96 9.59
N THR A 53 -5.00 4.04 10.55
CA THR A 53 -4.16 4.21 11.74
C THR A 53 -3.05 3.17 11.88
N ALA A 54 -3.12 2.06 11.14
CA ALA A 54 -2.11 1.00 11.19
C ALA A 54 -0.70 1.51 10.83
N ASP A 55 0.30 1.02 11.56
CA ASP A 55 1.70 1.09 11.13
C ASP A 55 1.84 0.38 9.78
N LEU A 56 2.53 1.02 8.83
CA LEU A 56 2.81 0.45 7.51
C LEU A 56 4.30 0.37 7.29
N GLY A 57 4.73 -0.68 6.60
CA GLY A 57 6.13 -0.92 6.29
C GLY A 57 6.43 -1.08 4.80
N ILE A 58 7.73 -1.02 4.50
CA ILE A 58 8.32 -1.47 3.24
C ILE A 58 9.63 -2.20 3.58
N PHE A 59 9.83 -3.42 3.07
CA PHE A 59 11.03 -4.23 3.28
C PHE A 59 11.40 -4.47 4.76
N GLY A 60 10.44 -4.83 5.60
CA GLY A 60 10.59 -5.15 7.02
C GLY A 60 10.77 -3.93 7.91
N LYS A 61 10.54 -2.72 7.39
CA LYS A 61 10.78 -1.46 8.11
C LYS A 61 9.53 -0.61 8.14
N VAL A 62 9.14 -0.18 9.34
CA VAL A 62 8.05 0.78 9.54
C VAL A 62 8.39 2.11 8.86
N VAL A 63 7.42 2.66 8.14
CA VAL A 63 7.49 3.98 7.49
C VAL A 63 6.93 5.02 8.46
N SER A 64 7.75 5.99 8.85
CA SER A 64 7.39 7.01 9.85
C SER A 64 6.35 8.04 9.38
N ALA A 65 6.29 8.31 8.07
CA ALA A 65 5.36 9.26 7.47
C ALA A 65 4.66 8.65 6.24
N PRO A 66 3.78 7.66 6.43
CA PRO A 66 3.18 6.87 5.35
C PRO A 66 2.28 7.69 4.42
N ASP A 67 1.74 8.81 4.90
CA ASP A 67 0.97 9.77 4.12
C ASP A 67 1.83 10.68 3.23
N ALA A 68 3.14 10.75 3.46
CA ALA A 68 4.08 11.58 2.70
C ALA A 68 5.11 10.77 1.90
N GLN A 69 5.36 9.52 2.27
CA GLN A 69 6.30 8.65 1.58
C GLN A 69 5.70 8.14 0.27
N ALA A 70 6.29 8.54 -0.86
CA ALA A 70 5.93 8.04 -2.18
C ALA A 70 6.51 6.63 -2.42
N LEU A 71 5.71 5.76 -3.03
CA LEU A 71 6.12 4.43 -3.46
C LEU A 71 6.90 4.46 -4.77
N LYS A 72 7.75 3.45 -4.95
CA LYS A 72 8.43 3.14 -6.20
C LYS A 72 7.89 1.84 -6.79
N SER A 73 8.03 1.70 -8.12
CA SER A 73 7.62 0.47 -8.80
C SER A 73 8.33 -0.75 -8.21
N GLY A 74 7.57 -1.81 -7.93
CA GLY A 74 8.03 -3.06 -7.35
C GLY A 74 8.09 -3.07 -5.82
N GLU A 75 7.83 -1.95 -5.14
CA GLU A 75 7.74 -1.95 -3.68
C GLU A 75 6.45 -2.62 -3.20
N ARG A 76 6.56 -3.26 -2.05
CA ARG A 76 5.44 -3.87 -1.33
C ARG A 76 5.22 -3.13 -0.02
N VAL A 77 3.99 -2.68 0.18
CA VAL A 77 3.48 -2.19 1.47
C VAL A 77 3.05 -3.40 2.29
N GLU A 78 3.41 -3.42 3.56
CA GLU A 78 3.12 -4.50 4.51
C GLU A 78 2.63 -3.98 5.86
#